data_AF-A0A1J3CZ25-F1
#
_entry.id   AF-A0A1J3CZ25-F1
#
_cell.length_a   1.000
_cell.length_b   1.000
_cell.length_c   1.000
_cell.angle_alpha   90.00
_cell.angle_beta   90.00
_cell.angle_gamma   90.00
#
_symmetry.space_group_name_H-M   'P 1'
#
loop_
_entity.id
_entity.type
_entity.pdbx_description
1 polymer ?
#
loop_
_entity_poly.entity_id
_entity_poly.type
_entity_poly.pdbx_seq_one_letter_code
_entity_poly.pdbx_strand_id
1 'polypeptide(L)'
;RSSHVREQDRFLPIANISRIMKRGLPPNGKIAKDAKEIVQECVSEFISFITSEASDKCQREKRKTINGDDLLWAMATLGFED
;
A
#
# COMPACT_ATOMS: atom_id res chain seq x y z
N ARG A 1 -25.41 0.98 -2.24
CA ARG A 1 -25.12 2.42 -2.45
C ARG A 1 -23.67 2.49 -2.93
N SER A 2 -23.43 2.54 -4.24
CA SER A 2 -22.07 2.62 -4.77
C SER A 2 -21.54 4.03 -4.53
N SER A 3 -20.86 4.23 -3.41
CA SER A 3 -20.08 5.44 -3.18
C SER A 3 -19.03 5.48 -4.29
N HIS A 4 -19.12 6.47 -5.17
CA HIS A 4 -18.08 6.75 -6.14
C HIS A 4 -16.84 7.13 -5.34
N VAL A 5 -15.96 6.16 -5.11
CA VAL A 5 -14.66 6.39 -4.49
C VAL A 5 -13.94 7.32 -5.44
N ARG A 6 -13.65 8.55 -4.99
CA ARG A 6 -12.92 9.49 -5.84
C ARG A 6 -11.55 8.89 -6.05
N GLU A 7 -11.00 9.03 -7.24
CA GLU A 7 -9.68 8.49 -7.55
C GLU A 7 -8.60 9.01 -6.58
N GLN A 8 -8.73 10.26 -6.11
CA GLN A 8 -7.88 10.83 -5.08
C GLN A 8 -7.99 10.13 -3.71
N ASP A 9 -9.14 9.53 -3.38
CA ASP A 9 -9.29 8.77 -2.13
C ASP A 9 -8.53 7.42 -2.19
N ARG A 10 -8.11 6.98 -3.39
CA ARG A 10 -7.31 5.77 -3.57
C ARG A 10 -5.81 5.98 -3.31
N PHE A 11 -5.33 7.22 -3.41
CA PHE A 11 -3.92 7.53 -3.33
C PHE A 11 -3.54 8.18 -2.01
N LEU A 12 -2.38 7.79 -1.48
CA LEU A 12 -1.77 8.51 -0.37
C LEU A 12 -1.28 9.89 -0.82
N PRO A 13 -1.24 10.91 0.05
CA PRO A 13 -0.77 12.23 -0.34
C PRO A 13 0.67 12.22 -0.88
N ILE A 14 0.88 12.77 -2.08
CA ILE A 14 2.18 12.78 -2.76
C ILE A 14 3.31 13.41 -1.92
N ALA A 15 2.97 14.38 -1.06
CA ALA A 15 3.93 15.01 -0.14
C ALA A 15 4.48 14.03 0.90
N ASN A 16 3.65 13.10 1.38
CA ASN A 16 4.07 12.06 2.32
C ASN A 16 4.97 11.04 1.61
N ILE A 17 4.60 10.61 0.41
CA ILE A 17 5.42 9.73 -0.44
C ILE A 17 6.79 10.36 -0.70
N SER A 18 6.81 11.60 -1.18
CA SER A 18 8.05 12.33 -1.45
C SER A 18 8.95 12.46 -0.21
N ARG A 19 8.37 12.64 0.98
CA ARG A 19 9.12 12.75 2.24
C ARG A 19 9.76 11.42 2.65
N ILE A 20 9.06 10.30 2.48
CA ILE A 20 9.60 8.96 2.77
C ILE A 20 10.68 8.59 1.76
N MET A 21 10.42 8.76 0.46
CA MET A 21 11.41 8.49 -0.59
C MET A 21 12.71 9.27 -0.35
N LYS A 22 12.62 10.52 0.13
CA LYS A 22 13.80 11.34 0.46
C LYS A 22 14.68 10.77 1.55
N ARG A 23 14.12 10.03 2.51
CA ARG A 23 14.90 9.41 3.60
C ARG A 23 15.81 8.30 3.09
N GLY A 24 15.47 7.68 1.95
CA GLY A 24 16.31 6.67 1.29
C GLY A 24 17.40 7.25 0.39
N LEU A 25 17.57 8.58 0.34
CA LEU A 25 18.54 9.25 -0.53
C LEU A 25 19.56 10.06 0.29
N PRO A 26 20.74 10.37 -0.28
CA PRO A 26 21.66 11.36 0.29
C PRO A 26 21.02 12.75 0.45
N PRO A 27 21.56 13.62 1.32
CA PRO A 27 20.97 14.94 1.63
C PRO A 27 20.67 15.84 0.43
N ASN A 28 21.48 15.76 -0.62
CA ASN A 28 21.37 16.55 -1.84
C ASN A 28 20.70 15.80 -3.02
N GLY A 29 20.25 14.56 -2.80
CA GLY A 29 19.57 13.78 -3.83
C GLY A 29 18.34 14.52 -4.35
N LYS A 30 17.95 14.28 -5.61
CA LYS A 30 16.72 14.82 -6.23
C LYS A 30 15.83 13.65 -6.67
N ILE A 31 14.51 13.87 -6.69
CA ILE A 31 13.52 12.87 -7.15
C ILE A 31 12.68 13.56 -8.21
N ALA A 32 12.61 12.97 -9.40
CA ALA A 32 11.77 13.45 -10.49
C ALA A 32 10.28 13.45 -10.08
N LYS A 33 9.47 14.27 -10.73
CA LYS A 33 8.02 14.30 -10.48
C LYS A 33 7.40 12.93 -10.78
N ASP A 34 7.66 12.41 -11.97
CA ASP A 34 7.11 11.15 -12.47
C ASP A 34 7.50 9.97 -11.57
N ALA A 35 8.72 9.97 -11.02
CA ALA A 35 9.14 8.94 -10.06
C ALA A 35 8.32 8.96 -8.76
N LYS A 36 7.86 10.13 -8.30
CA LYS A 36 6.98 10.22 -7.12
C LYS A 36 5.57 9.71 -7.44
N GLU A 37 5.07 10.00 -8.63
CA GLU A 37 3.76 9.57 -9.10
C GLU A 37 3.72 8.05 -9.27
N ILE A 38 4.74 7.46 -9.90
CA ILE A 38 4.87 5.99 -10.01
C ILE A 38 4.90 5.34 -8.63
N VAL A 39 5.71 5.85 -7.69
CA VAL A 39 5.77 5.26 -6.34
C VAL A 39 4.46 5.45 -5.57
N GLN A 40 3.73 6.55 -5.80
CA GLN A 40 2.39 6.76 -5.22
C GLN A 40 1.39 5.72 -5.74
N GLU A 41 1.42 5.41 -7.03
CA GLU A 41 0.62 4.33 -7.62
C GLU A 41 1.03 2.98 -7.06
N CYS A 42 2.33 2.64 -7.09
CA CYS A 42 2.85 1.37 -6.60
C CYS A 42 2.52 1.12 -5.13
N VAL A 43 2.63 2.12 -4.24
CA VAL A 43 2.33 1.93 -2.81
C VAL A 43 0.83 1.77 -2.56
N SER A 44 -0.01 2.43 -3.36
CA SER A 44 -1.47 2.30 -3.27
C SER A 44 -1.91 0.92 -3.75
N GLU A 45 -1.28 0.43 -4.82
CA GLU A 45 -1.46 -0.94 -5.29
C GLU A 45 -0.93 -1.96 -4.29
N PHE A 46 0.24 -1.71 -3.67
CA PHE A 46 0.79 -2.58 -2.62
C PHE A 46 -0.18 -2.77 -1.46
N ILE A 47 -0.81 -1.68 -0.97
CA ILE A 47 -1.83 -1.75 0.07
C ILE A 47 -3.01 -2.62 -0.40
N SER A 48 -3.49 -2.40 -1.62
CA SER A 48 -4.60 -3.16 -2.19
C SER A 48 -4.27 -4.65 -2.36
N PHE A 49 -3.07 -4.96 -2.83
CA PHE A 49 -2.56 -6.31 -3.06
C PHE A 49 -2.48 -7.11 -1.75
N ILE A 50 -1.79 -6.58 -0.73
CA ILE A 50 -1.68 -7.23 0.58
C ILE A 50 -3.07 -7.38 1.23
N THR A 51 -3.89 -6.32 1.17
CA THR A 51 -5.22 -6.33 1.80
C THR A 51 -6.16 -7.33 1.10
N SER A 52 -6.01 -7.53 -0.21
CA SER A 52 -6.79 -8.53 -0.95
C SER A 52 -6.48 -9.94 -0.46
N GLU A 53 -5.21 -10.31 -0.33
CA GLU A 53 -4.82 -11.64 0.14
C GLU A 53 -5.23 -11.87 1.60
N ALA A 54 -5.06 -10.86 2.46
CA ALA A 54 -5.52 -10.91 3.84
C ALA A 54 -7.06 -11.02 3.94
N SER A 55 -7.79 -10.32 3.07
CA SER A 55 -9.25 -10.42 2.95
C SER A 55 -9.68 -11.82 2.56
N ASP A 56 -9.05 -12.42 1.55
CA ASP A 56 -9.38 -13.78 1.09
C ASP A 56 -9.19 -14.81 2.20
N LYS A 57 -8.08 -14.75 2.95
CA LYS A 57 -7.90 -15.59 4.15
C LYS A 57 -8.99 -15.37 5.19
N CYS A 58 -9.26 -14.12 5.55
CA CYS A 58 -10.27 -13.76 6.53
C CYS A 58 -11.66 -14.32 6.14
N GLN A 59 -12.03 -14.22 4.86
CA GLN A 59 -13.27 -14.76 4.32
C GLN A 59 -13.30 -16.30 4.35
N ARG A 60 -12.20 -16.97 3.95
CA ARG A 60 -12.08 -18.44 4.04
C ARG A 60 -12.29 -18.95 5.47
N GLU A 61 -11.83 -18.18 6.46
CA GLU A 61 -12.01 -18.47 7.89
C GLU A 61 -13.37 -18.02 8.46
N LYS A 62 -14.30 -17.57 7.60
CA LYS A 62 -15.65 -17.07 7.98
C LYS A 62 -15.62 -15.89 8.95
N ARG A 63 -14.52 -15.12 8.96
CA ARG A 63 -14.40 -13.88 9.72
C ARG A 63 -14.81 -12.69 8.85
N LYS A 64 -15.24 -11.60 9.50
CA LYS A 64 -15.67 -10.35 8.85
C LYS A 64 -14.70 -9.19 9.05
N THR A 65 -13.71 -9.37 9.92
CA THR A 65 -12.75 -8.33 10.30
C THR A 65 -11.35 -8.85 10.03
N ILE A 66 -10.65 -8.16 9.12
CA ILE A 66 -9.23 -8.36 8.87
C ILE A 66 -8.47 -7.78 10.07
N ASN A 67 -7.57 -8.56 10.65
CA ASN A 67 -6.75 -8.12 11.78
C ASN A 67 -5.26 -8.05 11.38
N GLY A 68 -4.38 -7.74 12.35
CA GLY A 68 -2.94 -7.67 12.10
C GLY A 68 -2.33 -9.01 11.68
N ASP A 69 -2.78 -10.13 12.26
CA ASP A 69 -2.25 -11.46 11.96
C ASP A 69 -2.54 -11.88 10.51
N ASP A 70 -3.69 -11.47 9.96
CA ASP A 70 -4.01 -11.68 8.55
C ASP A 70 -3.06 -10.93 7.62
N LEU A 71 -2.70 -9.69 7.99
CA LEU A 71 -1.76 -8.88 7.21
C LEU A 71 -0.35 -9.45 7.29
N LEU A 72 0.11 -9.86 8.46
CA LEU A 72 1.42 -10.51 8.63
C LEU A 72 1.48 -11.82 7.84
N TRP A 73 0.42 -12.64 7.90
CA TRP A 73 0.32 -13.85 7.10
C TRP A 73 0.32 -13.58 5.60
N ALA A 74 -0.38 -12.54 5.14
CA ALA A 74 -0.43 -12.17 3.73
C ALA A 74 0.95 -11.69 3.24
N MET A 75 1.63 -10.85 4.01
CA MET A 75 3.01 -10.41 3.71
C MET A 75 3.95 -11.61 3.58
N ALA A 76 3.87 -12.55 4.52
CA ALA A 76 4.64 -13.79 4.48
C ALA A 76 4.35 -14.63 3.23
N THR A 77 3.08 -14.91 2.99
CA THR A 77 2.62 -15.72 1.85
C THR A 77 3.00 -15.13 0.49
N LEU A 78 3.07 -13.80 0.40
CA LEU A 78 3.43 -13.08 -0.82
C LEU A 78 4.94 -12.81 -0.94
N GLY A 79 5.76 -13.30 0.01
CA GLY A 79 7.22 -13.24 -0.05
C GLY A 79 7.83 -11.92 0.42
N PHE A 80 7.15 -11.18 1.30
CA PHE A 80 7.64 -9.92 1.89
C PHE A 80 8.13 -10.10 3.34
N GLU A 81 8.87 -11.18 3.61
CA GLU A 81 9.30 -11.57 4.99
C GLU A 81 10.59 -10.87 5.49
N ASP A 82 11.12 -9.89 4.75
CA ASP A 82 12.38 -9.19 5.07
C ASP A 82 12.22 -8.01 6.06
#